data_AF-A0A822CTW5-F1
#
_entry.id   AF-A0A822CTW5-F1
#
_cell.length_a   1.000
_cell.length_b   1.000
_cell.length_c   1.000
_cell.angle_alpha   90.00
_cell.angle_beta   90.00
_cell.angle_gamma   90.00
#
_symmetry.space_group_name_H-M   'P 1'
#
loop_
_entity.id
_entity.type
_entity.pdbx_description
1 polymer ?
#
loop_
_entity_poly.entity_id
_entity_poly.type
_entity_poly.pdbx_seq_one_letter_code
_entity_poly.pdbx_strand_id
1 'polypeptide(L)'
;SLDLELDDGKPTARFYCNSNCDLEPLGKGDRMYEMDEFGAVYTAGLTVFRQPEDTGYTFMDIPMYDVCAIAMAAYRDPKIENDLLTSKYSLGMRKKIENIFAI
;
A
#
# COMPACT_ATOMS: atom_id res chain seq x y z
N SER A 1 9.16 -8.86 5.04
CA SER A 1 8.11 -8.57 4.03
C SER A 1 8.80 -8.22 2.72
N LEU A 2 8.43 -8.85 1.61
CA LEU A 2 8.96 -8.53 0.27
C LEU A 2 8.66 -7.07 -0.14
N ASP A 3 7.69 -6.43 0.53
CA ASP A 3 7.31 -5.03 0.28
C ASP A 3 8.19 -4.01 1.03
N LEU A 4 9.03 -4.45 1.99
CA LEU A 4 9.91 -3.56 2.75
C LEU A 4 11.05 -2.99 1.88
N GLU A 5 11.46 -3.68 0.82
CA GLU A 5 12.58 -3.28 -0.03
C GLU A 5 12.15 -2.48 -1.28
N LEU A 6 10.87 -2.52 -1.65
CA LEU A 6 10.35 -1.89 -2.87
C LEU A 6 9.98 -0.42 -2.71
N ASP A 7 9.79 0.03 -1.47
CA ASP A 7 9.45 1.40 -1.16
C ASP A 7 10.51 2.04 -0.27
N ASP A 8 11.75 1.57 -0.18
CA ASP A 8 12.74 2.23 0.68
C ASP A 8 12.92 3.69 0.19
N GLY A 9 12.70 4.69 1.06
CA GLY A 9 12.46 6.11 0.70
C GLY A 9 13.65 6.86 0.09
N LYS A 10 14.67 6.16 -0.37
CA LYS A 10 15.58 6.68 -1.39
C LYS A 10 14.86 6.56 -2.72
N PRO A 11 14.83 7.60 -3.57
CA PRO A 11 14.33 7.42 -4.93
C PRO A 11 15.06 6.22 -5.53
N THR A 12 14.37 5.09 -5.69
CA THR A 12 14.88 3.98 -6.47
C THR A 12 15.18 4.59 -7.83
N ALA A 13 16.44 4.58 -8.26
CA ALA A 13 16.81 5.03 -9.58
C ALA A 13 16.11 4.09 -10.57
N ARG A 14 14.90 4.46 -10.97
CA ARG A 14 14.12 3.70 -11.94
C ARG A 14 14.66 4.09 -13.30
N PHE A 15 14.99 3.09 -14.09
CA PHE A 15 15.46 3.28 -15.44
C PHE A 15 14.43 2.69 -16.39
N TYR A 16 14.20 3.36 -17.51
CA TYR A 16 13.52 2.77 -18.64
C TYR A 16 14.54 2.51 -19.75
N CYS A 17 14.31 1.45 -20.52
CA CYS A 17 15.12 1.13 -21.68
C CYS A 17 14.54 1.89 -22.88
N ASN A 18 15.31 2.80 -23.46
CA ASN A 18 14.88 3.53 -24.66
C ASN A 18 14.99 2.63 -25.91
N SER A 19 14.54 3.13 -27.07
CA SER A 19 14.60 2.39 -28.34
C SER A 19 16.01 2.06 -28.83
N ASN A 20 17.04 2.67 -28.22
CA ASN A 20 18.45 2.45 -28.52
C ASN A 20 19.12 1.50 -27.52
N CYS A 21 18.34 0.87 -26.64
CA CYS A 21 18.81 0.00 -25.56
C CYS A 21 19.62 0.73 -24.47
N ASP A 22 19.52 2.05 -24.38
CA ASP A 22 20.12 2.80 -23.28
C ASP A 22 19.19 2.85 -22.07
N LEU A 23 19.77 2.74 -20.87
CA LEU A 23 19.06 2.91 -19.61
C LEU A 23 19.00 4.41 -19.26
N GLU A 24 17.83 5.01 -19.44
CA GLU A 24 17.58 6.39 -19.04
C GLU A 24 16.81 6.45 -17.72
N PRO A 25 17.17 7.36 -16.80
CA PRO A 25 16.42 7.51 -15.56
C PRO A 25 14.99 8.01 -15.85
N LEU A 26 13.99 7.28 -15.35
CA LEU A 26 12.61 7.77 -15.24
C LEU A 26 12.65 9.01 -14.34
N GLY A 27 12.41 10.18 -14.95
CA GLY A 27 12.55 11.47 -14.29
C GLY A 27 11.60 11.64 -13.09
N LYS A 28 12.11 12.34 -12.06
CA LYS A 28 11.51 12.67 -10.75
C LYS A 28 11.05 11.47 -9.93
N GLY A 29 11.13 11.62 -8.61
CA GLY A 29 10.72 10.61 -7.63
C GLY A 29 9.20 10.43 -7.61
N ASP A 30 8.62 10.06 -8.75
CA ASP A 30 7.21 9.83 -8.90
C ASP A 30 6.87 8.50 -8.23
N ARG A 31 5.88 8.60 -7.34
CA ARG A 31 5.32 7.45 -6.63
C ARG A 31 4.90 6.41 -7.67
N MET A 32 5.06 5.13 -7.36
CA MET A 32 4.64 4.04 -8.25
C MET A 32 3.16 4.14 -8.67
N TYR A 33 2.35 4.80 -7.84
CA TYR A 33 0.97 5.17 -8.14
C TYR A 33 0.71 6.62 -7.73
N GLU A 34 0.07 7.41 -8.61
CA GLU A 34 -0.46 8.74 -8.30
C GLU A 34 -1.71 8.59 -7.41
N MET A 35 -1.53 8.19 -6.16
CA MET A 35 -2.60 8.16 -5.18
C MET A 35 -2.55 9.44 -4.35
N ASP A 36 -3.70 10.14 -4.29
CA ASP A 36 -3.89 11.25 -3.36
C ASP A 36 -3.59 10.78 -1.93
N GLU A 37 -3.21 11.69 -1.03
CA GLU A 37 -2.87 11.39 0.36
C GLU A 37 -3.98 10.59 1.07
N PHE A 38 -5.25 10.77 0.67
CA PHE A 38 -6.41 10.06 1.20
C PHE A 38 -7.00 9.01 0.24
N GLY A 39 -6.35 8.75 -0.89
CA GLY A 39 -6.82 7.79 -1.89
C GLY A 39 -6.88 6.36 -1.35
N ALA A 40 -7.87 5.60 -1.84
CA ALA A 40 -8.04 4.18 -1.56
C ALA A 40 -8.45 3.42 -2.83
N VAL A 41 -8.14 2.13 -2.85
CA VAL A 41 -8.60 1.21 -3.90
C VAL A 41 -9.64 0.28 -3.30
N TYR A 42 -10.84 0.30 -3.87
CA TYR A 42 -11.89 -0.67 -3.57
C TYR A 42 -11.81 -1.84 -4.56
N THR A 43 -11.85 -3.07 -4.05
CA THR A 43 -11.88 -4.28 -4.87
C THR A 43 -12.95 -5.21 -4.35
N ALA A 44 -13.96 -5.46 -5.19
CA ALA A 44 -15.05 -6.38 -4.91
C ALA A 44 -14.80 -7.76 -5.55
N GLY A 45 -15.45 -8.80 -5.01
CA GLY A 45 -15.42 -10.13 -5.63
C GLY A 45 -14.11 -10.89 -5.44
N LEU A 46 -13.32 -10.56 -4.41
CA LEU A 46 -12.09 -11.27 -4.12
C LEU A 46 -12.40 -12.69 -3.62
N THR A 47 -11.53 -13.62 -4.01
CA THR A 47 -11.53 -14.99 -3.49
C THR A 47 -10.32 -15.17 -2.58
N VAL A 48 -10.57 -15.52 -1.32
CA VAL A 48 -9.51 -15.92 -0.38
C VAL A 48 -9.47 -17.43 -0.33
N PHE A 49 -8.36 -18.01 -0.77
CA PHE A 49 -8.23 -19.46 -0.99
C PHE A 49 -7.07 -20.10 -0.20
N ARG A 50 -6.39 -19.33 0.65
CA ARG A 50 -5.30 -19.81 1.52
C ARG A 50 -5.58 -19.46 2.97
N GLN A 51 -5.17 -20.37 3.85
CA GLN A 51 -5.22 -20.20 5.30
C GLN A 51 -4.15 -19.20 5.80
N PRO A 52 -4.20 -18.77 7.07
CA PRO A 52 -3.24 -17.81 7.63
C PRO A 52 -1.83 -18.40 7.85
N GLU A 53 -0.89 -17.55 8.25
CA GLU A 53 0.53 -17.89 8.40
C GLU A 53 0.80 -19.06 9.35
N ASP A 54 0.02 -19.18 10.43
CA ASP A 54 0.13 -20.25 11.45
C ASP A 54 -0.06 -21.67 10.88
N THR A 55 -0.71 -21.77 9.71
CA THR A 55 -0.91 -23.02 8.97
C THR A 55 0.05 -23.17 7.79
N GLY A 56 0.93 -22.20 7.55
CA GLY A 56 1.83 -22.18 6.41
C GLY A 56 1.14 -21.86 5.08
N TYR A 57 0.02 -21.13 5.10
CA TYR A 57 -0.72 -20.71 3.89
C TYR A 57 -1.24 -21.87 3.03
N THR A 58 -1.65 -22.98 3.66
CA THR A 58 -2.26 -24.12 2.98
C THR A 58 -3.54 -23.71 2.25
N PHE A 59 -3.89 -24.42 1.17
CA PHE A 59 -5.15 -24.17 0.46
C PHE A 59 -6.35 -24.47 1.37
N MET A 60 -7.42 -23.70 1.21
CA MET A 60 -8.69 -23.92 1.89
C MET A 60 -9.52 -24.94 1.11
N ASP A 61 -10.15 -25.89 1.80
CA ASP A 61 -11.11 -26.81 1.18
C ASP A 61 -12.34 -26.07 0.62
N ILE A 62 -12.72 -24.98 1.28
CA ILE A 62 -13.80 -24.08 0.86
C ILE A 62 -13.26 -22.65 0.87
N PRO A 63 -12.93 -22.05 -0.30
CA PRO A 63 -12.51 -20.66 -0.38
C PRO A 63 -13.62 -19.70 0.09
N MET A 64 -13.21 -18.53 0.59
CA MET A 64 -14.14 -17.43 0.84
C MET A 64 -14.34 -16.66 -0.47
N TYR A 65 -15.56 -16.68 -0.98
CA TYR A 65 -15.96 -15.96 -2.19
C TYR A 65 -16.58 -14.60 -1.84
N ASP A 66 -16.63 -13.72 -2.83
CA ASP A 66 -17.28 -12.40 -2.75
C ASP A 66 -16.79 -11.51 -1.60
N VAL A 67 -15.50 -11.62 -1.27
CA VAL A 67 -14.87 -10.74 -0.29
C VAL A 67 -14.64 -9.36 -0.91
N CYS A 68 -14.99 -8.32 -0.18
CA CYS A 68 -14.64 -6.94 -0.53
C CYS A 68 -13.42 -6.48 0.27
N ALA A 69 -12.50 -5.79 -0.38
CA ALA A 69 -11.35 -5.17 0.27
C ALA A 69 -11.24 -3.69 -0.08
N ILE A 70 -10.85 -2.89 0.91
CA ILE A 70 -10.46 -1.49 0.74
C ILE A 70 -8.98 -1.41 1.12
N ALA A 71 -8.13 -1.03 0.16
CA ALA A 71 -6.71 -0.83 0.38
C ALA A 71 -6.40 0.67 0.46
N MET A 72 -5.82 1.10 1.59
CA MET A 72 -5.38 2.47 1.82
C MET A 72 -3.99 2.48 2.44
N ALA A 73 -3.09 3.32 1.93
CA ALA A 73 -1.76 3.46 2.50
C ALA A 73 -1.80 4.13 3.88
N ALA A 74 -1.21 3.49 4.88
CA ALA A 74 -0.95 4.10 6.18
C ALA A 74 0.13 5.19 6.08
N TYR A 75 0.23 6.05 7.10
CA TYR A 75 1.39 6.93 7.20
C TYR A 75 2.64 6.11 7.45
N ARG A 76 3.68 6.39 6.67
CA ARG A 76 5.01 5.82 6.88
C ARG A 76 5.75 6.60 7.95
N ASP A 77 6.33 5.86 8.90
CA ASP A 77 7.14 6.39 10.01
C ASP A 77 6.57 7.70 10.61
N PRO A 78 5.29 7.70 11.02
CA PRO A 78 4.64 8.93 11.46
C PRO A 78 5.34 9.45 12.72
N LYS A 79 5.41 10.79 12.87
CA LYS A 79 6.05 11.38 14.05
C LYS A 79 5.22 11.07 15.30
N ILE A 80 5.87 10.42 16.27
CA ILE A 80 5.32 10.05 17.59
C ILE A 80 5.96 10.93 18.66
N GLU A 81 5.15 11.43 19.59
CA GLU A 81 5.56 12.17 20.79
C GLU A 81 4.77 11.62 22.00
N ASN A 82 5.47 11.22 23.07
CA ASN A 82 4.85 10.60 24.26
C ASN A 82 3.95 9.40 23.93
N ASP A 83 4.46 8.46 23.11
CA ASP A 83 3.73 7.27 22.63
C ASP A 83 2.44 7.56 21.84
N LEU A 84 2.22 8.80 21.41
CA LEU A 84 1.07 9.22 20.62
C LEU A 84 1.49 9.81 19.29
N LEU A 85 0.64 9.65 18.27
CA LEU A 85 0.79 10.38 17.02
C LEU A 85 0.70 11.88 17.26
N THR A 86 1.62 12.64 16.68
CA THR A 86 1.50 14.11 16.68
C THR A 86 0.21 14.55 15.99
N SER A 87 -0.30 15.73 16.35
CA SER A 87 -1.62 16.22 15.93
C SER A 87 -1.86 16.20 14.41
N LYS A 88 -0.80 16.40 13.61
CA LYS A 88 -0.90 16.35 12.14
C LYS A 88 -1.26 14.93 11.67
N TYR A 89 -0.52 13.92 12.14
CA TYR A 89 -0.70 12.53 11.71
C TYR A 89 -1.96 11.91 12.31
N SER A 90 -2.36 12.29 13.52
CA SER A 90 -3.60 11.82 14.11
C SER A 90 -4.84 12.35 13.36
N LEU A 91 -4.85 13.64 12.98
CA LEU A 91 -5.91 14.21 12.15
C LEU A 91 -5.96 13.57 10.76
N GLY A 92 -4.80 13.37 10.15
CA GLY A 92 -4.70 12.68 8.86
C GLY A 92 -5.21 11.24 8.92
N MET A 93 -4.85 10.51 9.99
CA MET A 93 -5.28 9.12 10.18
C MET A 93 -6.79 9.04 10.38
N ARG A 94 -7.36 10.00 11.12
CA ARG A 94 -8.81 10.12 11.25
C ARG A 94 -9.49 10.31 9.88
N LYS A 95 -9.00 11.22 9.04
CA LYS A 95 -9.55 11.44 7.68
C LYS A 95 -9.46 10.19 6.81
N LYS A 96 -8.34 9.46 6.89
CA LYS A 96 -8.16 8.16 6.21
C LYS A 96 -9.22 7.15 6.64
N ILE A 97 -9.44 6.99 7.95
CA ILE A 97 -10.48 6.11 8.50
C ILE A 97 -11.87 6.55 8.06
N GLU A 98 -12.19 7.85 8.15
CA GLU A 98 -13.46 8.41 7.70
C GLU A 98 -13.72 8.11 6.21
N ASN A 99 -12.68 8.17 5.36
CA ASN A 99 -12.80 7.84 3.95
C ASN A 99 -13.04 6.34 3.70
N ILE A 100 -12.47 5.44 4.51
CA ILE A 100 -12.75 3.99 4.40
C ILE A 100 -14.25 3.70 4.61
N PHE A 101 -14.91 4.40 5.54
CA PHE A 101 -16.35 4.23 5.79
C PHE A 101 -17.25 4.94 4.77
N ALA A 102 -16.70 5.83 3.95
CA ALA A 102 -17.43 6.56 2.92
C ALA A 102 -17.46 5.84 1.56
N ILE A 103 -16.58 4.84 1.37
CA ILE A 103 -16.49 3.97 0.18
C ILE A 103 -17.44 2.79 0.32
#